data_AF-A0A524R1Z6-F1
#
_entry.id   AF-A0A524R1Z6-F1
#
_cell.length_a   1.000
_cell.length_b   1.000
_cell.length_c   1.000
_cell.angle_alpha   90.00
_cell.angle_beta   90.00
_cell.angle_gamma   90.00
#
_symmetry.space_group_name_H-M   'P 1'
#
loop_
_entity.id
_entity.type
_entity.pdbx_description
1 polymer ?
#
loop_
_entity_poly.entity_id
_entity_poly.type
_entity_poly.pdbx_seq_one_letter_code
_entity_poly.pdbx_strand_id
1 'polypeptide(L)' 'MGSYKVEQRRFVHKGRQFHFVSYDGEPANPARDVAGSDPSWFMMGAGKRWPAIPHQPGQDAEEVDKLLTVWLEANVFA' A
#
# COMPACT_ATOMS: atom_id res chain seq x y z
N MET A 1 3.21 18.57 -12.96
CA MET A 1 3.28 17.52 -11.92
C MET A 1 1.87 17.06 -11.61
N GLY A 2 1.48 15.88 -12.09
CA GLY A 2 0.19 15.30 -11.73
C GLY A 2 0.22 14.96 -10.25
N SER A 3 -0.71 15.51 -9.48
CA SER A 3 -0.88 15.17 -8.08
C SER A 3 -1.12 13.68 -7.97
N TYR A 4 -0.14 12.92 -7.49
CA TYR A 4 -0.38 11.51 -7.19
C TYR A 4 -1.56 11.42 -6.23
N LYS A 5 -2.54 10.60 -6.63
CA LYS A 5 -3.73 10.42 -5.83
C LYS A 5 -3.42 9.34 -4.80
N VAL A 6 -3.18 9.77 -3.56
CA VAL A 6 -3.12 8.87 -2.41
C VAL A 6 -4.46 8.17 -2.29
N GLU A 7 -4.43 6.85 -2.37
CA GLU A 7 -5.60 5.99 -2.23
C GLU A 7 -5.59 5.37 -0.83
N GLN A 8 -6.78 5.23 -0.25
CA GLN A 8 -6.95 4.61 1.07
C GLN A 8 -8.01 3.53 0.97
N ARG A 9 -7.69 2.33 1.47
CA ARG A 9 -8.60 1.19 1.52
C ARG A 9 -8.79 0.76 2.96
N ARG A 10 -10.04 0.67 3.40
CA ARG A 10 -10.39 0.20 4.74
C ARG A 10 -11.40 -0.90 4.59
N PHE A 11 -11.07 -2.08 5.12
CA PHE A 11 -11.96 -3.23 5.07
C PHE A 11 -11.83 -4.05 6.35
N VAL A 12 -12.88 -4.81 6.64
CA VAL A 12 -12.91 -5.73 7.78
C VAL A 12 -12.62 -7.12 7.25
N HIS A 13 -11.61 -7.78 7.83
CA HIS A 13 -11.26 -9.16 7.51
C HIS A 13 -11.11 -9.97 8.80
N LYS A 14 -11.79 -11.12 8.88
CA LYS A 14 -11.83 -11.98 10.08
C LYS A 14 -12.13 -11.23 11.38
N GLY A 15 -13.08 -10.28 11.34
CA GLY A 15 -13.50 -9.48 12.49
C GLY A 15 -12.52 -8.38 12.92
N ARG A 16 -11.43 -8.16 12.18
CA ARG A 16 -10.46 -7.06 12.42
C ARG A 16 -10.55 -6.03 11.31
N GLN A 17 -10.54 -4.75 11.68
CA GLN A 17 -10.48 -3.66 10.72
C GLN A 17 -9.03 -3.42 10.29
N PHE A 18 -8.81 -3.33 8.99
CA PHE A 18 -7.51 -3.01 8.40
C PHE A 18 -7.60 -1.70 7.62
N HIS A 19 -6.53 -0.92 7.69
CA HIS A 19 -6.39 0.34 6.97
C HIS A 19 -5.13 0.29 6.13
N PHE A 20 -5.29 0.43 4.83
CA PHE A 20 -4.21 0.51 3.87
C PHE A 20 -4.19 1.88 3.21
N VAL A 21 -2.98 2.38 2.95
CA VAL A 21 -2.74 3.66 2.30
C VAL A 21 -1.70 3.46 1.21
N SER A 22 -1.96 3.93 0.00
CA SER A 22 -1.00 3.93 -1.09
C SER A 22 -0.10 5.18 -1.01
N TYR A 23 1.17 5.02 -1.34
CA TYR A 23 2.12 6.12 -1.51
C TYR A 23 2.70 6.04 -2.93
N ASP A 24 2.95 7.20 -3.55
CA ASP A 24 3.54 7.35 -4.91
C ASP A 24 4.95 6.78 -5.01
N GLY A 25 5.54 6.44 -3.86
CA GLY A 25 6.97 6.35 -3.74
C GLY A 25 7.63 7.72 -3.87
N GLU A 26 8.95 7.75 -3.87
CA GLU A 26 9.71 8.99 -4.09
C GLU A 26 10.40 8.88 -5.44
N PRO A 27 10.39 9.94 -6.28
CA PRO A 27 11.15 9.92 -7.52
C PRO A 27 12.64 9.77 -7.21
N ALA A 28 13.34 9.01 -8.06
CA ALA A 28 14.79 8.88 -7.94
C ALA A 28 15.43 10.27 -7.99
N ASN A 29 16.22 10.60 -6.97
CA ASN A 29 16.98 11.84 -6.93
C ASN A 29 18.47 11.51 -7.05
N PRO A 30 19.02 11.45 -8.27
CA PRO A 30 20.43 11.13 -8.50
C PRO A 30 21.37 12.19 -7.91
N ALA A 31 20.90 13.43 -7.67
CA ALA A 31 21.70 14.46 -7.02
C ALA A 31 21.87 14.23 -5.51
N ARG A 32 21.04 13.37 -4.90
CA ARG A 32 21.11 13.00 -3.47
C ARG A 32 21.38 11.51 -3.26
N ASP A 33 21.70 10.77 -4.32
CA ASP A 33 21.85 9.31 -4.32
C ASP A 33 20.64 8.56 -3.74
N VAL A 34 19.44 9.12 -3.88
CA VAL A 34 18.20 8.48 -3.40
C VAL A 34 17.63 7.66 -4.54
N ALA A 35 17.65 6.34 -4.38
CA ALA A 35 16.97 5.43 -5.29
C ALA A 35 15.46 5.72 -5.25
N GLY A 36 14.85 5.84 -6.43
CA GLY A 36 13.41 6.03 -6.53
C GLY A 36 12.71 4.83 -5.90
N SER A 37 11.69 5.10 -5.09
CA SER A 37 10.83 4.04 -4.57
C SER A 37 9.61 3.92 -5.45
N ASP A 38 9.20 2.71 -5.79
CA ASP A 38 7.97 2.47 -6.52
C ASP A 38 6.73 2.75 -5.65
N PRO A 39 5.60 3.13 -6.26
CA PRO A 39 4.35 3.26 -5.54
C PRO A 39 3.98 1.95 -4.84
N SER A 40 3.56 2.02 -3.58
CA SER A 40 3.25 0.84 -2.77
C SER A 40 2.13 1.08 -1.78
N TRP A 41 1.35 0.03 -1.49
CA TRP A 41 0.38 -0.03 -0.42
C TRP A 41 1.04 -0.34 0.91
N PHE A 42 0.66 0.39 1.95
CA PHE A 42 1.13 0.18 3.31
C PHE A 42 -0.04 -0.09 4.25
N MET A 43 0.07 -1.15 5.06
CA MET A 43 -0.86 -1.40 6.15
C MET A 43 -0.52 -0.48 7.33
N MET A 44 -1.49 0.30 7.76
CA MET A 44 -1.43 1.13 8.96
C MET A 44 -2.03 0.34 10.13
N GLY A 45 -1.19 -0.04 11.08
CA GLY A 45 -1.62 -0.82 12.25
C GLY A 45 -0.65 -0.73 13.42
N ALA A 46 -1.17 -0.65 14.64
CA ALA A 46 -0.37 -0.59 15.88
C ALA A 46 0.72 0.50 15.89
N GLY A 47 0.44 1.66 15.28
CA GLY A 47 1.40 2.77 15.17
C GLY A 47 2.57 2.51 14.21
N LYS A 48 2.55 1.40 13.46
CA LYS A 48 3.55 1.07 12.44
C LYS A 48 2.91 1.00 11.06
N ARG A 49 3.72 1.26 10.04
CA ARG A 49 3.39 1.08 8.63
C ARG A 49 4.14 -0.14 8.10
N TRP A 50 3.41 -1.07 7.48
CA TRP A 50 4.00 -2.28 6.93
C TRP A 50 3.83 -2.27 5.40
N PRO A 51 4.90 -2.43 4.62
CA PRO A 51 4.78 -2.51 3.16
C PRO A 51 4.01 -3.79 2.81
N ALA A 52 2.94 -3.64 2.04
CA ALA A 52 2.04 -4.74 1.69
C ALA A 52 2.33 -5.25 0.26
N ILE A 53 1.86 -4.50 -0.73
CA ILE A 53 1.98 -4.84 -2.16
C ILE A 53 2.32 -3.58 -2.96
N PRO A 54 2.93 -3.70 -4.15
CA PRO A 54 3.09 -2.57 -5.06
C PRO A 54 1.74 -1.93 -5.40
N HIS A 55 1.69 -0.61 -5.52
CA HIS A 55 0.51 0.13 -5.98
C HIS A 55 0.66 0.41 -7.46
N GLN A 56 -0.39 0.12 -8.21
CA GLN A 56 -0.48 0.43 -9.63
C GLN A 56 -1.57 1.48 -9.85
N PRO A 57 -1.21 2.70 -10.31
CA PRO A 57 -2.20 3.73 -10.59
C PRO A 57 -3.22 3.26 -11.63
N GLY A 58 -4.51 3.33 -11.29
CA GLY A 58 -5.59 2.85 -12.16
C GLY A 58 -5.88 1.35 -12.06
N GLN A 59 -5.26 0.65 -11.11
CA GLN A 59 -5.62 -0.73 -10.78
C GLN A 59 -7.05 -0.80 -10.22
N ASP A 60 -7.75 -1.88 -10.55
CA ASP A 60 -9.10 -2.11 -10.08
C ASP A 60 -9.16 -2.27 -8.55
N ALA A 61 -10.15 -1.63 -7.93
CA ALA A 61 -10.28 -1.57 -6.49
C ALA A 61 -10.70 -2.91 -5.86
N GLU A 62 -11.38 -3.80 -6.59
CA GLU A 62 -11.69 -5.16 -6.14
C GLU A 62 -10.45 -6.06 -6.23
N GLU A 63 -9.64 -5.88 -7.28
CA GLU A 63 -8.39 -6.62 -7.43
C GLU A 63 -7.37 -6.25 -6.34
N VAL A 64 -7.23 -4.96 -6.03
CA VAL A 64 -6.43 -4.49 -4.90
C VAL A 64 -6.91 -5.13 -3.59
N ASP A 65 -8.21 -5.17 -3.32
CA ASP A 65 -8.72 -5.77 -2.08
C ASP A 65 -8.45 -7.26 -1.98
N LYS A 66 -8.53 -7.99 -3.09
CA LYS A 66 -8.16 -9.42 -3.14
C LYS A 66 -6.67 -9.58 -2.79
N LEU A 67 -5.79 -8.80 -3.41
CA LEU A 67 -4.34 -8.86 -3.15
C LEU A 67 -4.00 -8.48 -1.70
N LEU A 68 -4.63 -7.42 -1.17
CA LEU A 68 -4.46 -7.00 0.22
C LEU A 68 -4.97 -8.06 1.20
N THR A 69 -6.08 -8.73 0.88
CA THR A 69 -6.61 -9.84 1.68
C THR A 69 -5.64 -11.02 1.69
N VAL A 70 -5.12 -11.43 0.54
CA VAL A 70 -4.12 -12.51 0.45
C VAL A 70 -2.85 -12.15 1.24
N TRP A 71 -2.40 -10.89 1.15
CA TRP A 71 -1.26 -10.41 1.93
C TRP A 71 -1.54 -10.48 3.44
N LEU A 72 -2.74 -10.09 3.89
CA LEU A 72 -3.15 -10.20 5.29
C LEU A 72 -3.14 -11.65 5.76
N GLU A 73 -3.65 -12.58 4.95
CA GLU A 73 -3.63 -13.99 5.31
C GLU A 73 -2.21 -14.52 5.46
N ALA A 74 -1.28 -14.10 4.60
CA ALA A 74 0.11 -14.53 4.65
C ALA A 74 0.98 -13.83 5.73
N ASN A 75 0.65 -12.59 6.14
CA ASN A 75 1.52 -11.79 7.02
C ASN A 75 0.90 -11.48 8.40
N VAL A 76 -0.43 -11.47 8.51
CA VAL A 76 -1.15 -11.10 9.74
C VAL A 76 -1.81 -12.30 10.40
N PHE A 77 -2.29 -13.26 9.62
CA PHE A 77 -3.00 -14.45 10.12
C PHE A 77 -2.24 -15.76 9.93
N ALA A 78 -1.01 -15.71 9.40
CA ALA A 78 -0.12 -16.86 9.29
C ALA A 78 0.47 -17.29 10.65
#